data_AF-A0A534Z3F4-F1
#
_entry.id   AF-A0A534Z3F4-F1
#
_cell.length_a   1.000
_cell.length_b   1.000
_cell.length_c   1.000
_cell.angle_alpha   90.00
_cell.angle_beta   90.00
_cell.angle_gamma   90.00
#
_symmetry.space_group_name_H-M   'P 1'
#
loop_
_entity.id
_entity.type
_entity.pdbx_description
1 polymer ?
#
loop_
_entity_poly.entity_id
_entity_poly.type
_entity_poly.pdbx_seq_one_letter_code
_entity_poly.pdbx_strand_id
1 'polypeptide(L)'
;MWAAYVFALISLVSFPQALQAFLRGDTVTGIAWLSQSFLQLVFLPIIIVGQNVISASQDARAEADHITLTTLHAINVQQLGLLKQQREILDLLEKRGAA
;
A
#
# COMPACT_ATOMS: atom_id res chain seq x y z
N MET A 1 11.97 6.67 0.92
CA MET A 1 12.71 6.61 -0.36
C MET A 1 14.24 6.59 -0.18
N TRP A 2 14.84 7.39 0.70
CA TRP A 2 16.32 7.47 0.84
C TRP A 2 17.02 6.21 1.37
N ALA A 3 16.38 5.45 2.26
CA ALA A 3 16.98 4.29 2.93
C ALA A 3 17.26 3.13 1.94
N ALA A 4 16.47 3.03 0.87
CA ALA A 4 16.69 2.07 -0.22
C ALA A 4 18.03 2.31 -0.92
N TYR A 5 18.30 3.57 -1.25
CA TYR A 5 19.54 3.97 -1.91
C TYR A 5 20.75 3.79 -0.99
N VAL A 6 20.59 4.08 0.31
CA VAL A 6 21.65 3.87 1.32
C VAL A 6 22.01 2.38 1.45
N PHE A 7 21.02 1.49 1.53
CA PHE A 7 21.28 0.06 1.61
C PHE A 7 21.78 -0.56 0.31
N ALA A 8 21.34 -0.06 -0.85
CA ALA A 8 21.90 -0.44 -2.14
C ALA A 8 23.39 -0.05 -2.26
N LEU A 9 23.76 1.13 -1.74
CA LEU A 9 25.14 1.58 -1.63
C LEU A 9 25.97 0.72 -0.68
N ILE A 10 25.43 0.35 0.48
CA ILE A 10 26.10 -0.55 1.45
C ILE A 10 26.34 -1.93 0.82
N SER A 11 25.40 -2.43 0.02
CA SER A 11 25.58 -3.66 -0.75
C SER A 11 26.76 -3.58 -1.72
N LEU A 12 26.96 -2.45 -2.40
CA LEU A 12 28.09 -2.24 -3.29
C LEU A 12 29.47 -2.34 -2.59
N VAL A 13 29.54 -2.09 -1.28
CA VAL A 13 30.77 -2.23 -0.47
C VAL A 13 31.25 -3.68 -0.43
N SER A 14 30.36 -4.65 -0.61
CA SER A 14 30.67 -6.07 -0.55
C SER A 14 31.07 -6.66 -1.92
N PHE A 15 30.74 -5.97 -3.03
CA PHE A 15 31.14 -6.32 -4.41
C PHE A 15 32.65 -6.54 -4.65
N PRO A 16 33.59 -5.72 -4.11
CA PRO A 16 35.03 -5.93 -4.33
C PRO A 16 35.55 -7.25 -3.75
N GLN A 17 34.88 -7.83 -2.75
CA GLN A 17 35.28 -9.12 -2.16
C GLN A 17 35.00 -10.29 -3.11
N ALA A 18 33.85 -10.27 -3.79
CA ALA A 18 33.52 -11.22 -4.86
C ALA A 18 34.47 -11.08 -6.06
N LEU A 19 34.80 -9.83 -6.45
CA LEU A 19 35.70 -9.57 -7.57
C LEU A 19 37.12 -10.10 -7.28
N GLN A 20 37.64 -9.90 -6.07
CA GLN A 20 38.94 -10.44 -5.67
C GLN A 20 38.96 -11.98 -5.64
N ALA A 21 37.88 -12.64 -5.23
CA ALA A 21 37.76 -14.10 -5.31
C ALA A 21 37.75 -14.60 -6.76
N PHE A 22 37.09 -13.86 -7.67
CA PHE A 22 37.03 -14.15 -9.09
C PHE A 22 38.40 -14.01 -9.77
N LEU A 23 39.20 -12.98 -9.42
CA LEU A 23 40.56 -12.79 -9.96
C LEU A 23 41.57 -13.84 -9.48
N ARG A 24 41.32 -14.51 -8.35
CA ARG A 24 42.26 -15.49 -7.76
C ARG A 24 42.08 -16.91 -8.32
N GLY A 25 41.14 -17.13 -9.22
CA GLY A 25 40.94 -18.40 -9.95
C GLY A 25 39.98 -19.39 -9.29
N ASP A 26 39.33 -19.02 -8.18
CA ASP A 26 38.34 -19.85 -7.50
C ASP A 26 36.92 -19.31 -7.73
N THR A 27 36.51 -19.37 -9.00
CA THR A 27 35.26 -18.81 -9.53
C THR A 27 34.04 -19.35 -8.80
N VAL A 28 34.08 -20.60 -8.36
CA VAL A 28 32.99 -21.27 -7.66
C VAL A 28 32.76 -20.63 -6.29
N THR A 29 33.82 -20.39 -5.52
CA THR A 29 33.75 -19.74 -4.21
C THR A 29 33.24 -18.30 -4.31
N GLY A 30 33.67 -17.56 -5.34
CA GLY A 30 33.19 -16.19 -5.60
C GLY A 30 31.69 -16.13 -5.91
N ILE A 31 31.20 -17.02 -6.78
CA ILE A 31 29.79 -17.10 -7.14
C ILE A 31 28.94 -17.58 -5.94
N ALA A 32 29.42 -18.57 -5.18
CA ALA A 32 28.71 -19.09 -4.01
C ALA A 32 28.56 -18.02 -2.91
N TRP A 33 29.59 -17.21 -2.68
CA TRP A 33 29.52 -16.10 -1.74
C TRP A 33 28.54 -15.00 -2.22
N LEU A 34 28.55 -14.71 -3.52
CA LEU A 34 27.64 -13.73 -4.14
C LEU A 34 26.16 -14.17 -4.10
N SER A 35 25.87 -15.45 -4.31
CA SER A 35 24.49 -15.96 -4.30
C SER A 35 23.93 -16.13 -2.89
N GLN A 36 24.78 -16.43 -1.90
CA GLN A 36 24.33 -16.68 -0.53
C GLN A 36 24.40 -15.43 0.33
N SER A 37 25.60 -14.91 0.60
CA SER A 37 25.80 -13.86 1.60
C SER A 37 25.37 -12.49 1.08
N PHE A 38 25.70 -12.18 -0.18
CA PHE A 38 25.36 -10.89 -0.79
C PHE A 38 23.86 -10.75 -1.05
N LEU A 39 23.23 -11.73 -1.71
CA LEU A 39 21.77 -11.70 -1.93
C LEU A 39 21.00 -11.62 -0.61
N GLN A 40 21.39 -12.36 0.43
CA GLN A 40 20.73 -12.28 1.75
C GLN A 40 20.83 -10.88 2.38
N LEU A 41 22.02 -10.27 2.35
CA LEU A 41 22.21 -8.93 2.93
C LEU A 41 21.43 -7.85 2.16
N VAL A 42 21.23 -8.06 0.85
CA VAL A 42 20.45 -7.18 -0.04
C VAL A 42 18.94 -7.41 0.07
N PHE A 43 18.49 -8.61 0.40
CA PHE A 43 17.06 -8.93 0.47
C PHE A 43 16.34 -8.21 1.59
N LEU A 44 16.91 -8.17 2.80
CA LEU A 44 16.25 -7.57 3.97
C LEU A 44 15.91 -6.06 3.76
N PRO A 45 16.82 -5.22 3.26
CA PRO A 45 16.52 -3.82 2.94
C PRO A 45 15.50 -3.62 1.82
N ILE A 46 15.56 -4.46 0.77
CA ILE A 46 14.60 -4.41 -0.34
C ILE A 46 13.19 -4.69 0.18
N ILE A 47 13.04 -5.68 1.06
CA ILE A 47 11.76 -6.01 1.70
C ILE A 47 11.24 -4.83 2.52
N ILE A 48 12.08 -4.23 3.37
CA ILE A 48 11.70 -3.08 4.21
C ILE A 48 11.21 -1.90 3.36
N VAL A 49 11.87 -1.62 2.24
CA VAL A 49 11.47 -0.54 1.33
C VAL A 49 10.19 -0.89 0.59
N GLY A 50 10.05 -2.13 0.10
CA GLY A 50 8.84 -2.60 -0.56
C GLY A 50 7.62 -2.47 0.34
N GLN A 51 7.75 -2.88 1.61
CA GLN A 51 6.70 -2.73 2.62
C GLN A 51 6.36 -1.26 2.86
N ASN A 52 7.34 -0.37 3.01
CA ASN A 52 7.10 1.06 3.20
C ASN A 52 6.38 1.73 2.02
N VAL A 53 6.70 1.36 0.77
CA VAL A 53 6.01 1.88 -0.42
C VAL A 53 4.56 1.38 -0.47
N ILE A 54 4.34 0.11 -0.14
CA ILE A 54 3.00 -0.47 -0.08
C ILE A 54 2.19 0.24 1.01
N SER A 55 2.72 0.39 2.23
CA SER A 55 2.04 1.09 3.33
C SER A 55 1.65 2.51 2.97
N ALA A 56 2.55 3.31 2.39
CA ALA A 56 2.22 4.67 1.96
C ALA A 56 1.09 4.71 0.90
N SER A 57 1.04 3.71 0.02
CA SER A 57 -0.04 3.59 -0.97
C SER A 57 -1.37 3.12 -0.35
N GLN A 58 -1.31 2.31 0.71
CA GLN A 58 -2.47 1.86 1.48
C GLN A 58 -3.05 3.01 2.30
N ASP A 59 -2.21 3.82 2.94
CA ASP A 59 -2.66 4.99 3.70
C ASP A 59 -3.40 5.99 2.80
N ALA A 60 -2.88 6.25 1.59
CA ALA A 60 -3.54 7.10 0.60
C ALA A 60 -4.88 6.52 0.12
N ARG A 61 -4.98 5.19 -0.02
CA ARG A 61 -6.24 4.50 -0.38
C ARG A 61 -7.24 4.51 0.77
N ALA A 62 -6.79 4.30 2.00
CA ALA A 62 -7.63 4.31 3.19
C ALA A 62 -8.28 5.68 3.39
N GLU A 63 -7.55 6.77 3.15
CA GLU A 63 -8.10 8.13 3.19
C GLU A 63 -9.18 8.34 2.11
N ALA A 64 -8.88 7.93 0.86
CA ALA A 64 -9.84 8.04 -0.23
C ALA A 64 -11.12 7.19 -0.01
N ASP A 65 -10.96 5.99 0.53
CA ASP A 65 -12.07 5.11 0.90
C ASP A 65 -12.88 5.71 2.05
N HIS A 66 -12.25 6.33 3.03
CA HIS A 66 -12.95 6.99 4.13
C HIS A 66 -13.84 8.15 3.65
N ILE A 67 -13.33 8.99 2.75
CA ILE A 67 -14.11 10.08 2.14
C ILE A 67 -15.27 9.50 1.33
N THR A 68 -15.01 8.45 0.55
CA THR A 68 -16.03 7.80 -0.28
C THR A 68 -17.14 7.19 0.57
N LEU A 69 -16.79 6.46 1.63
CA LEU A 69 -17.74 5.86 2.57
C LEU A 69 -18.57 6.91 3.31
N THR A 70 -17.94 8.02 3.74
CA THR A 70 -18.64 9.14 4.38
C THR A 70 -19.63 9.78 3.42
N THR A 71 -19.24 9.97 2.16
CA THR A 71 -20.12 10.53 1.12
C THR A 71 -21.29 9.61 0.82
N LEU A 72 -21.04 8.31 0.68
CA LEU A 72 -22.10 7.30 0.49
C LEU A 72 -23.07 7.26 1.67
N HIS A 73 -22.55 7.35 2.90
CA HIS A 73 -23.39 7.41 4.09
C HIS A 73 -24.28 8.66 4.10
N ALA A 74 -23.74 9.83 3.79
CA ALA A 74 -24.50 11.07 3.69
C ALA A 74 -25.63 10.98 2.64
N ILE A 75 -25.33 10.42 1.47
CA ILE A 75 -26.33 10.18 0.41
C ILE A 75 -27.42 9.22 0.91
N ASN A 76 -27.05 8.13 1.60
CA ASN A 76 -28.03 7.18 2.14
C ASN A 76 -28.98 7.83 3.15
N VAL A 77 -28.44 8.65 4.07
CA VAL A 77 -29.23 9.42 5.03
C VAL A 77 -30.20 10.38 4.34
N GLN A 78 -29.75 11.08 3.29
CA GLN A 78 -30.63 11.94 2.50
C GLN A 78 -31.75 11.16 1.81
N GLN A 79 -31.45 10.01 1.20
CA GLN A 79 -32.46 9.16 0.57
C GLN A 79 -33.51 8.67 1.59
N LEU A 80 -33.08 8.26 2.79
CA LEU A 80 -34.00 7.90 3.87
C LEU A 80 -34.89 9.07 4.29
N GLY A 81 -34.34 10.29 4.33
CA GLY A 81 -35.09 11.52 4.58
C GLY A 81 -36.17 11.77 3.52
N LEU A 82 -35.80 11.68 2.24
CA LEU A 82 -36.74 11.83 1.12
C LEU A 82 -37.87 10.79 1.17
N LEU A 83 -37.54 9.53 1.48
CA LEU A 83 -38.53 8.46 1.62
C LEU A 83 -39.51 8.72 2.78
N LYS A 84 -39.04 9.28 3.89
CA LYS A 84 -39.91 9.70 5.01
C LYS A 84 -40.84 10.83 4.56
N GLN A 85 -40.30 11.84 3.89
CA GLN A 85 -41.05 13.00 3.44
C GLN A 85 -42.14 12.62 2.42
N GLN A 86 -41.83 11.73 1.47
CA GLN A 86 -42.82 11.20 0.53
C GLN A 86 -43.96 10.46 1.25
N ARG A 87 -43.63 9.70 2.29
CA ARG A 87 -44.61 8.95 3.09
C ARG A 87 -45.55 9.88 3.85
N GLU A 88 -45.01 10.97 4.42
CA GLU A 88 -45.79 12.00 5.11
C GLU A 88 -46.72 12.75 4.16
N ILE A 89 -46.24 13.10 2.96
CA ILE A 89 -47.08 13.72 1.92
C ILE A 89 -48.23 12.79 1.53
N LEU A 90 -47.96 11.48 1.38
CA LEU A 90 -48.99 10.49 1.06
C LEU A 90 -50.07 10.42 2.15
N ASP A 91 -49.67 10.40 3.42
CA ASP A 91 -50.59 10.36 4.57
C ASP A 91 -51.46 11.62 4.67
N LEU A 92 -50.89 12.79 4.35
CA LEU A 92 -51.66 14.05 4.28
C LEU A 92 -52.67 14.06 3.14
N LEU A 93 -52.32 13.50 1.97
CA LEU A 93 -53.22 13.37 0.84
C LEU A 93 -54.35 12.38 1.14
N GLU A 94 -54.06 11.25 1.78
CA GLU A 94 -55.06 10.26 2.20
C GLU A 94 -56.06 10.87 3.19
N LYS A 95 -55.57 11.61 4.20
CA LYS A 95 -56.42 12.34 5.15
C LYS A 95 -57.29 13.41 4.49
N ARG A 96 -56.80 14.06 3.43
CA ARG A 96 -57.59 15.06 2.68
C ARG A 96 -58.56 14.45 1.68
N GLY A 97 -58.27 13.28 1.12
CA GLY A 97 -59.18 12.57 0.22
C GLY A 97 -60.28 11.79 0.94
N ALA A 98 -60.11 11.53 2.25
CA ALA A 98 -61.11 10.90 3.11
C ALA A 98 -62.12 11.90 3.73
N ALA A 99 -61.99 13.20 3.46
CA ALA A 99 -62.91 14.27 3.86
C ALA A 99 -63.71 14.78 2.66
#